data_AF-A0AAD4M3E7-F1
#
_entry.id   AF-A0AAD4M3E7-F1
#
_cell.length_a   1.000
_cell.length_b   1.000
_cell.length_c   1.000
_cell.angle_alpha   90.00
_cell.angle_beta   90.00
_cell.angle_gamma   90.00
#
_symmetry.space_group_name_H-M   'P 1'
#
loop_
_entity.id
_entity.type
_entity.pdbx_description
1 polymer ?
#
loop_
_entity_poly.entity_id
_entity_poly.type
_entity_poly.pdbx_seq_one_letter_code
_entity_poly.pdbx_strand_id
1 'polypeptide(L)'
;MFRTRALPRVGIIASGAVATLSIYPEPEREIIVVDSPSVLETQIGVARKSVTATAQNVHAQVHGVISKWIGIEHAVEHRVKSLVAPDEPLTPGILYVGVAALTGSILARNRSIFSRLLLPPAFFYLTSKYFLPKTTQNVSDYASSLEEKHFPTLAQKHAVAIAHSRMTWERFREAGINGRDRFQDGLGSIVHKVQELTGLKVEGAIGHGTVNDTSKLVHKAEEALQSTKDPVAEAGQPTTTTITTNTNAVEGRNV
;
A
#
# COMPACT_ATOMS: atom_id res chain seq x y z
N MET A 1 22.53 54.64 -28.68
CA MET A 1 22.72 55.46 -27.45
C MET A 1 24.01 54.98 -26.78
N PHE A 2 25.16 55.47 -27.26
CA PHE A 2 26.49 55.03 -26.82
C PHE A 2 26.96 55.89 -25.65
N ARG A 3 27.25 55.26 -24.51
CA ARG A 3 27.71 55.93 -23.29
C ARG A 3 29.23 55.83 -23.23
N THR A 4 29.93 56.87 -23.69
CA THR A 4 31.38 57.04 -23.60
C THR A 4 31.79 57.20 -22.13
N ARG A 5 32.61 56.27 -21.62
CA ARG A 5 33.20 56.34 -20.29
C ARG A 5 34.51 57.14 -20.38
N ALA A 6 34.55 58.31 -19.75
CA ALA A 6 35.72 59.16 -19.66
C ALA A 6 36.85 58.49 -18.86
N LEU A 7 38.07 58.53 -19.39
CA LEU A 7 39.29 58.11 -18.69
C LEU A 7 39.71 59.19 -17.68
N PRO A 8 40.18 58.83 -16.48
CA PRO A 8 40.78 59.81 -15.58
C PRO A 8 42.14 60.23 -16.13
N ARG A 9 42.26 61.51 -16.46
CA ARG A 9 43.50 62.17 -16.87
C ARG A 9 44.31 62.44 -15.60
N VAL A 10 45.29 61.59 -15.30
CA VAL A 10 46.24 61.82 -14.21
C VAL A 10 47.13 62.98 -14.62
N GLY A 11 46.97 64.11 -13.94
CA GLY A 11 47.82 65.29 -14.09
C GLY A 11 49.19 65.01 -13.48
N ILE A 12 50.23 65.00 -14.32
CA ILE A 12 51.62 65.07 -13.86
C ILE A 12 51.86 66.52 -13.44
N ILE A 13 51.96 66.79 -12.14
CA ILE A 13 52.48 68.05 -11.63
C ILE A 13 54.00 67.93 -11.66
N ALA A 14 54.62 68.42 -12.73
CA ALA A 14 56.07 68.59 -12.79
C ALA A 14 56.46 69.75 -11.86
N SER A 15 56.70 69.43 -10.59
CA SER A 15 57.30 70.38 -9.63
C SER A 15 58.80 70.45 -9.93
N GLY A 16 59.20 71.49 -10.66
CA GLY A 16 60.61 71.83 -10.86
C GLY A 16 61.23 72.29 -9.55
N ALA A 17 61.71 71.33 -8.75
CA ALA A 17 62.54 71.57 -7.58
C ALA A 17 63.99 71.17 -7.93
N VAL A 18 64.92 72.05 -7.58
CA VAL A 18 66.36 71.97 -7.80
C VAL A 18 66.91 70.59 -7.43
N ALA A 19 67.61 69.95 -8.35
CA ALA A 19 68.20 68.63 -8.18
C ALA A 19 69.32 68.64 -7.13
N THR A 20 68.99 68.29 -5.89
CA THR A 20 69.96 67.74 -4.92
C THR A 20 70.09 66.24 -5.17
N LEU A 21 71.27 65.80 -5.64
CA LEU A 21 71.61 64.38 -5.75
C LEU A 21 71.59 63.73 -4.37
N SER A 22 70.77 62.69 -4.17
CA SER A 22 70.74 61.90 -2.94
C SER A 22 72.03 61.08 -2.79
N ILE A 23 72.71 61.20 -1.64
CA ILE A 23 73.97 60.50 -1.31
C ILE A 23 73.72 59.07 -0.79
N TYR A 24 72.47 58.75 -0.43
CA TYR A 24 72.10 57.40 -0.01
C TYR A 24 71.79 56.54 -1.23
N PRO A 25 72.29 55.29 -1.29
CA PRO A 25 71.80 54.34 -2.27
C PRO A 25 70.28 54.18 -2.07
N GLU A 26 69.49 54.43 -3.11
CA GLU A 26 68.07 54.09 -3.08
C GLU A 26 67.97 52.58 -2.79
N PRO A 27 67.10 52.14 -1.86
CA PRO A 27 66.91 50.71 -1.63
C PRO A 27 66.48 50.06 -2.95
N GLU A 28 67.15 48.96 -3.33
CA GLU A 28 66.82 48.21 -4.55
C GLU A 28 65.30 47.97 -4.57
N ARG A 29 64.62 48.56 -5.55
CA ARG A 29 63.19 48.39 -5.71
C ARG A 29 62.96 46.93 -6.05
N GLU A 30 62.41 46.17 -5.12
CA GLU A 30 61.97 44.80 -5.36
C GLU A 30 60.88 44.83 -6.44
N ILE A 31 61.26 44.47 -7.66
CA ILE A 31 60.36 44.41 -8.80
C ILE A 31 59.50 43.17 -8.61
N ILE A 32 58.34 43.32 -7.97
CA ILE A 32 57.32 42.26 -7.92
C ILE A 32 56.78 42.12 -9.35
N VAL A 33 57.25 41.09 -10.05
CA VAL A 33 56.75 40.72 -11.38
C VAL A 33 55.32 40.23 -11.20
N VAL A 34 54.37 41.10 -11.49
CA VAL A 34 52.96 40.71 -11.59
C VAL A 34 52.78 40.06 -12.96
N ASP A 35 52.70 38.74 -12.98
CA ASP A 35 52.29 37.98 -14.16
C ASP A 35 50.88 38.44 -14.56
N SER A 36 50.82 39.37 -15.50
CA SER A 36 49.56 39.82 -16.08
C SER A 36 49.10 38.76 -17.07
N PRO A 37 47.90 38.20 -16.90
CA PRO A 37 47.42 37.13 -17.77
C PRO A 37 47.34 37.61 -19.21
N SER A 38 47.75 36.73 -20.12
CA SER A 38 47.63 36.98 -21.56
C SER A 38 46.16 37.06 -21.99
N VAL A 39 45.88 37.77 -23.08
CA VAL A 39 44.52 37.86 -23.65
C VAL A 39 43.96 36.47 -23.96
N LEU A 40 44.81 35.54 -24.41
CA LEU A 40 44.43 34.17 -24.72
C LEU A 40 44.13 33.36 -23.45
N GLU A 41 44.94 33.54 -22.41
CA GLU A 41 44.75 32.89 -21.11
C GLU A 41 43.42 33.33 -20.47
N THR A 42 43.08 34.61 -20.61
CA THR A 42 41.79 35.15 -20.14
C THR A 42 40.62 34.49 -20.89
N GLN A 43 40.72 34.34 -22.21
CA GLN A 43 39.67 33.71 -23.02
C GLN A 43 39.49 32.23 -22.69
N ILE A 44 40.59 31.47 -22.56
CA ILE A 44 40.55 30.05 -22.15
C ILE A 44 40.00 29.92 -20.72
N GLY A 45 40.36 30.86 -19.83
CA GLY A 45 39.84 30.92 -18.47
C GLY A 45 38.33 31.13 -18.42
N VAL A 46 37.78 32.02 -19.26
CA VAL A 46 36.32 32.24 -19.38
C VAL A 46 35.64 31.00 -19.95
N ALA A 47 36.20 30.41 -21.01
CA ALA A 47 35.65 29.19 -21.62
C ALA A 47 35.59 28.05 -20.60
N ARG A 48 36.71 27.76 -19.92
CA ARG A 48 36.77 26.73 -18.87
C ARG A 48 35.75 26.99 -17.76
N LYS A 49 35.68 28.23 -17.25
CA LYS A 49 34.70 28.60 -16.20
C LYS A 49 33.27 28.37 -16.66
N SER A 50 32.92 28.69 -17.90
CA SER A 50 31.57 28.49 -18.44
C SER A 50 31.20 27.00 -18.54
N VAL A 51 32.14 26.16 -18.97
CA VAL A 51 31.93 24.71 -19.07
C VAL A 51 31.82 24.08 -17.68
N THR A 52 32.73 24.43 -16.76
CA THR A 52 32.69 23.93 -15.38
C THR A 52 31.42 24.39 -14.66
N ALA A 53 31.01 25.65 -14.83
CA ALA A 53 29.76 26.15 -14.26
C ALA A 53 28.53 25.41 -14.80
N THR A 54 28.51 25.11 -16.10
CA THR A 54 27.40 24.34 -16.71
C THR A 54 27.37 22.91 -16.19
N ALA A 55 28.53 22.24 -16.10
CA ALA A 55 28.64 20.90 -15.54
C ALA A 55 28.19 20.85 -14.08
N GLN A 56 28.58 21.86 -13.28
CA GLN A 56 28.16 21.99 -11.88
C GLN A 56 26.66 22.24 -11.76
N ASN A 57 26.07 23.08 -12.61
CA ASN A 57 24.63 23.34 -12.62
C ASN A 57 23.81 22.09 -12.96
N VAL A 58 24.25 21.31 -13.95
CA VAL A 58 23.60 20.03 -14.29
C VAL A 58 23.70 19.06 -13.11
N HIS A 59 24.89 18.94 -12.51
CA HIS A 59 25.09 18.07 -11.35
C HIS A 59 24.20 18.48 -10.16
N ALA A 60 24.07 19.79 -9.92
CA ALA A 60 23.21 20.35 -8.87
C ALA A 60 21.72 20.09 -9.12
N GLN A 61 21.25 20.16 -10.38
CA GLN A 61 19.86 19.83 -10.71
C GLN A 61 19.56 18.35 -10.49
N VAL A 62 20.45 17.46 -10.94
CA VAL A 62 20.31 16.02 -10.74
C VAL A 62 20.30 15.68 -9.25
N HIS A 63 21.26 16.20 -8.49
CA HIS A 63 21.28 16.05 -7.04
C HIS A 63 20.01 16.61 -6.40
N GLY A 64 19.52 17.77 -6.84
CA GLY A 64 18.28 18.34 -6.34
C GLY A 64 17.05 17.46 -6.57
N VAL A 65 16.95 16.77 -7.71
CA VAL A 65 15.87 15.81 -7.99
C VAL A 65 16.02 14.56 -7.13
N ILE A 66 17.24 14.01 -7.04
CA ILE A 66 17.53 12.84 -6.21
C ILE A 66 17.22 13.14 -4.74
N SER A 67 17.65 14.29 -4.22
CA SER A 67 17.36 14.68 -2.84
C SER A 67 15.87 14.85 -2.56
N LYS A 68 15.09 15.38 -3.53
CA LYS A 68 13.63 15.42 -3.41
C LYS A 68 13.04 14.01 -3.37
N TRP A 69 13.53 13.12 -4.22
CA TRP A 69 13.04 11.74 -4.28
C TRP A 69 13.37 10.96 -3.00
N ILE A 70 14.58 11.09 -2.48
CA ILE A 70 14.98 10.54 -1.17
C ILE A 70 14.13 11.13 -0.04
N GLY A 71 13.83 12.44 -0.09
CA GLY A 71 12.92 13.07 0.87
C GLY A 71 11.51 12.47 0.82
N ILE A 72 11.00 12.18 -0.38
CA ILE A 72 9.72 11.48 -0.56
C ILE A 72 9.80 10.06 -0.02
N GLU A 73 10.89 9.33 -0.29
CA GLU A 73 11.10 7.97 0.22
C GLU A 73 11.09 7.93 1.74
N HIS A 74 11.87 8.79 2.41
CA HIS A 74 11.87 8.86 3.87
C HIS A 74 10.52 9.31 4.44
N ALA A 75 9.83 10.23 3.76
CA ALA A 75 8.48 10.61 4.16
C ALA A 75 7.53 9.41 4.06
N VAL A 76 7.59 8.64 2.98
CA VAL A 76 6.78 7.43 2.80
C VAL A 76 7.15 6.36 3.81
N GLU A 77 8.44 6.08 4.02
CA GLU A 77 8.93 5.09 4.99
C GLU A 77 8.46 5.43 6.40
N HIS A 78 8.65 6.69 6.84
CA HIS A 78 8.17 7.14 8.13
C HIS A 78 6.64 6.99 8.22
N ARG A 79 5.90 7.32 7.15
CA ARG A 79 4.44 7.22 7.15
C ARG A 79 3.99 5.77 7.22
N VAL A 80 4.54 4.90 6.40
CA VAL A 80 4.25 3.45 6.43
C VAL A 80 4.56 2.90 7.82
N LYS A 81 5.73 3.22 8.37
CA LYS A 81 6.12 2.81 9.72
C LYS A 81 5.19 3.33 10.81
N SER A 82 4.59 4.51 10.62
CA SER A 82 3.61 5.07 11.56
C SER A 82 2.22 4.45 11.46
N LEU A 83 1.85 3.92 10.28
CA LEU A 83 0.55 3.29 10.05
C LEU A 83 0.56 1.81 10.44
N VAL A 84 1.71 1.16 10.26
CA VAL A 84 1.93 -0.24 10.60
C VAL A 84 2.01 -0.40 12.11
N ALA A 85 1.13 -1.25 12.67
CA ALA A 85 1.17 -1.58 14.09
C ALA A 85 2.35 -2.55 14.36
N PRO A 86 3.26 -2.22 15.29
CA PRO A 86 4.43 -3.06 15.57
C PRO A 86 4.11 -4.33 16.35
N ASP A 87 2.88 -4.47 16.87
CA ASP A 87 2.44 -5.62 17.65
C ASP A 87 1.73 -6.70 16.80
N GLU A 88 1.56 -6.47 15.50
CA GLU A 88 0.93 -7.42 14.57
C GLU A 88 1.98 -8.17 13.73
N PRO A 89 1.80 -9.50 13.50
CA PRO A 89 2.73 -10.28 12.68
C PRO A 89 2.55 -9.99 11.18
N LEU A 90 3.32 -9.02 10.66
CA LEU A 90 3.24 -8.58 9.26
C LEU A 90 3.76 -9.61 8.25
N THR A 91 4.84 -10.32 8.61
CA THR A 91 5.55 -11.24 7.72
C THR A 91 4.67 -12.39 7.22
N PRO A 92 3.80 -13.03 8.04
CA PRO A 92 2.77 -13.91 7.51
C PRO A 92 1.51 -13.16 7.05
N GLY A 93 1.12 -12.05 7.71
CA GLY A 93 -0.12 -11.33 7.43
C GLY A 93 -0.21 -10.79 6.00
N ILE A 94 0.81 -10.06 5.54
CA ILE A 94 0.84 -9.50 4.17
C ILE A 94 0.86 -10.61 3.13
N LEU A 95 1.56 -11.71 3.41
CA LEU A 95 1.58 -12.88 2.52
C LEU A 95 0.17 -13.49 2.39
N TYR A 96 -0.55 -13.69 3.49
CA TYR A 96 -1.92 -14.22 3.46
C TYR A 96 -2.89 -13.29 2.75
N VAL A 97 -2.79 -11.97 2.98
CA VAL A 97 -3.56 -10.96 2.23
C VAL A 97 -3.27 -11.02 0.75
N GLY A 98 -1.98 -11.10 0.37
CA GLY A 98 -1.56 -11.22 -1.03
C GLY A 98 -2.08 -12.48 -1.70
N VAL A 99 -1.96 -13.63 -1.03
CA VAL A 99 -2.50 -14.91 -1.54
C VAL A 99 -4.02 -14.84 -1.67
N ALA A 100 -4.74 -14.29 -0.70
CA ALA A 100 -6.20 -14.16 -0.78
C ALA A 100 -6.65 -13.26 -1.94
N ALA A 101 -5.96 -12.15 -2.19
CA ALA A 101 -6.22 -11.28 -3.32
C ALA A 101 -5.96 -11.99 -4.67
N LEU A 102 -4.86 -12.75 -4.76
CA LEU A 102 -4.55 -13.58 -5.93
C LEU A 102 -5.61 -14.68 -6.14
N THR A 103 -6.04 -15.34 -5.07
CA THR A 103 -7.15 -16.31 -5.11
C THR A 103 -8.45 -15.64 -5.58
N GLY A 104 -8.76 -14.44 -5.11
CA GLY A 104 -9.89 -13.64 -5.58
C GLY A 104 -9.82 -13.34 -7.08
N SER A 105 -8.62 -13.02 -7.59
CA SER A 105 -8.37 -12.81 -9.03
C SER A 105 -8.54 -14.08 -9.86
N ILE A 106 -8.02 -15.22 -9.38
CA ILE A 106 -8.22 -16.51 -10.04
C ILE A 106 -9.71 -16.88 -10.05
N LEU A 107 -10.43 -16.65 -8.95
CA LEU A 107 -11.86 -16.94 -8.84
C LEU A 107 -12.70 -16.04 -9.76
N ALA A 108 -12.24 -14.81 -9.97
CA ALA A 108 -12.89 -13.86 -10.87
C ALA A 108 -12.53 -14.05 -12.35
N ARG A 109 -11.53 -14.89 -12.65
CA ARG A 109 -10.96 -15.08 -14.00
C ARG A 109 -11.97 -15.48 -15.06
N ASN A 110 -12.92 -16.35 -14.71
CA ASN A 110 -13.91 -16.89 -15.66
C ASN A 110 -15.32 -16.29 -15.46
N ARG A 111 -15.41 -15.10 -14.87
CA ARG A 111 -16.68 -14.48 -14.53
C ARG A 111 -16.76 -13.07 -15.12
N SER A 112 -17.90 -12.43 -14.96
CA SER A 112 -18.17 -11.09 -15.51
C SER A 112 -17.04 -10.08 -15.24
N ILE A 113 -16.92 -9.06 -16.10
CA ILE A 113 -15.93 -7.97 -15.94
C ILE A 113 -16.06 -7.29 -14.56
N PHE A 114 -17.29 -7.18 -14.04
CA PHE A 114 -17.56 -6.65 -12.71
C PHE A 114 -16.89 -7.47 -11.60
N SER A 115 -17.08 -8.79 -11.62
CA SER A 115 -16.40 -9.68 -10.66
C SER A 115 -14.90 -9.62 -10.79
N ARG A 116 -14.36 -9.51 -12.02
CA ARG A 116 -12.91 -9.40 -12.26
C ARG A 116 -12.29 -8.15 -11.62
N LEU A 117 -13.05 -7.06 -11.56
CA LEU A 117 -12.60 -5.82 -10.93
C LEU A 117 -12.87 -5.79 -9.42
N LEU A 118 -13.97 -6.38 -8.96
CA LEU A 118 -14.41 -6.27 -7.55
C LEU A 118 -13.89 -7.37 -6.63
N LEU A 119 -13.75 -8.61 -7.10
CA LEU A 119 -13.34 -9.72 -6.22
C LEU A 119 -11.92 -9.56 -5.66
N PRO A 120 -10.88 -9.25 -6.45
CA PRO A 120 -9.54 -9.10 -5.91
C PRO A 120 -9.43 -8.06 -4.78
N PRO A 121 -9.91 -6.81 -4.95
CA PRO A 121 -9.86 -5.82 -3.87
C PRO A 121 -10.80 -6.17 -2.71
N ALA A 122 -11.94 -6.82 -2.95
CA ALA A 122 -12.81 -7.27 -1.87
C ALA A 122 -12.13 -8.32 -0.98
N PHE A 123 -11.50 -9.33 -1.59
CA PHE A 123 -10.73 -10.35 -0.85
C PHE A 123 -9.54 -9.72 -0.13
N PHE A 124 -8.81 -8.82 -0.79
CA PHE A 124 -7.73 -8.08 -0.17
C PHE A 124 -8.19 -7.34 1.09
N TYR A 125 -9.29 -6.58 1.01
CA TYR A 125 -9.82 -5.81 2.14
C TYR A 125 -10.32 -6.73 3.26
N LEU A 126 -11.05 -7.80 2.91
CA LEU A 126 -11.60 -8.73 3.88
C LEU A 126 -10.50 -9.45 4.67
N THR A 127 -9.48 -9.93 3.96
CA THR A 127 -8.33 -10.61 4.56
C THR A 127 -7.42 -9.64 5.32
N SER A 128 -7.25 -8.40 4.84
CA SER A 128 -6.52 -7.35 5.58
C SER A 128 -7.17 -7.04 6.92
N LYS A 129 -8.50 -6.89 6.94
CA LYS A 129 -9.24 -6.68 8.18
C LYS A 129 -9.16 -7.86 9.15
N TYR A 130 -9.02 -9.09 8.63
CA TYR A 130 -8.90 -10.30 9.43
C TYR A 130 -7.50 -10.51 10.01
N PHE A 131 -6.45 -10.41 9.19
CA PHE A 131 -5.07 -10.67 9.62
C PHE A 131 -4.33 -9.45 10.17
N LEU A 132 -4.72 -8.23 9.76
CA LEU A 132 -4.07 -6.97 10.14
C LEU A 132 -5.12 -5.92 10.59
N PRO A 133 -5.88 -6.19 11.67
CA PRO A 133 -6.99 -5.34 12.08
C PRO A 133 -6.56 -3.92 12.48
N LYS A 134 -5.48 -3.75 13.25
CA LYS A 134 -5.00 -2.42 13.68
C LYS A 134 -4.38 -1.66 12.53
N THR A 135 -3.54 -2.32 11.73
CA THR A 135 -2.95 -1.68 10.54
C THR A 135 -4.04 -1.22 9.56
N THR A 136 -5.08 -2.03 9.35
CA THR A 136 -6.21 -1.66 8.49
C THR A 136 -6.97 -0.45 9.04
N GLN A 137 -7.17 -0.34 10.36
CA GLN A 137 -7.81 0.81 11.01
C GLN A 137 -6.95 2.08 10.89
N ASN A 138 -5.66 2.00 11.18
CA ASN A 138 -4.74 3.14 11.05
C ASN A 138 -4.71 3.69 9.62
N VAL A 139 -4.72 2.80 8.61
CA VAL A 139 -4.77 3.18 7.20
C VAL A 139 -6.11 3.84 6.86
N SER A 140 -7.25 3.33 7.36
CA SER A 140 -8.56 3.95 7.10
C SER A 140 -8.72 5.33 7.78
N ASP A 141 -8.17 5.48 8.98
CA ASP A 141 -8.20 6.76 9.70
C ASP A 141 -7.33 7.79 8.98
N TYR A 142 -6.16 7.36 8.50
CA TYR A 142 -5.30 8.20 7.69
C TYR A 142 -5.96 8.60 6.37
N ALA A 143 -6.60 7.66 5.66
CA ALA A 143 -7.34 7.96 4.45
C ALA A 143 -8.45 9.00 4.70
N SER A 144 -9.18 8.86 5.80
CA SER A 144 -10.21 9.82 6.22
C SER A 144 -9.61 11.21 6.52
N SER A 145 -8.48 11.27 7.22
CA SER A 145 -7.78 12.54 7.49
C SER A 145 -7.27 13.22 6.21
N LEU A 146 -6.87 12.42 5.22
CA LEU A 146 -6.39 12.92 3.93
C LEU A 146 -7.54 13.46 3.08
N GLU A 147 -8.67 12.75 3.08
CA GLU A 147 -9.92 13.19 2.45
C GLU A 147 -10.40 14.50 3.08
N GLU A 148 -10.40 14.63 4.41
CA GLU A 148 -10.82 15.86 5.08
C GLU A 148 -9.92 17.06 4.73
N LYS A 149 -8.60 16.82 4.63
CA LYS A 149 -7.62 17.87 4.32
C LYS A 149 -7.68 18.35 2.87
N HIS A 150 -7.88 17.45 1.90
CA HIS A 150 -7.79 17.79 0.47
C HIS A 150 -9.15 17.89 -0.21
N PHE A 151 -10.16 17.18 0.29
CA PHE A 151 -11.48 17.05 -0.32
C PHE A 151 -12.61 17.07 0.75
N PRO A 152 -12.80 18.20 1.47
CA PRO A 152 -13.71 18.27 2.61
C PRO A 152 -15.18 17.97 2.25
N THR A 153 -15.61 18.30 1.03
CA THR A 153 -16.96 18.01 0.55
C THR A 153 -17.20 16.51 0.31
N LEU A 154 -16.16 15.76 -0.05
CA LEU A 154 -16.23 14.30 -0.19
C LEU A 154 -16.21 13.64 1.18
N ALA A 155 -15.35 14.10 2.09
CA ALA A 155 -15.25 13.57 3.45
C ALA A 155 -16.60 13.63 4.19
N GLN A 156 -17.32 14.76 4.10
CA GLN A 156 -18.63 14.90 4.74
C GLN A 156 -19.67 13.92 4.16
N LYS A 157 -19.69 13.74 2.83
CA LYS A 157 -20.59 12.77 2.18
C LYS A 157 -20.24 11.34 2.56
N HIS A 158 -18.95 11.02 2.65
CA HIS A 158 -18.47 9.70 3.02
C HIS A 158 -18.86 9.37 4.47
N ALA A 159 -18.66 10.30 5.40
CA ALA A 159 -19.06 10.16 6.80
C ALA A 159 -20.58 9.94 6.96
N VAL A 160 -21.39 10.74 6.25
CA VAL A 160 -22.85 10.59 6.24
C VAL A 160 -23.25 9.23 5.65
N ALA A 161 -22.65 8.82 4.53
CA ALA A 161 -22.90 7.52 3.91
C ALA A 161 -22.53 6.34 4.83
N ILE A 162 -21.41 6.46 5.56
CA ILE A 162 -20.99 5.44 6.54
C ILE A 162 -21.99 5.38 7.70
N ALA A 163 -22.44 6.52 8.22
CA ALA A 163 -23.44 6.57 9.29
C ALA A 163 -24.78 5.92 8.85
N HIS A 164 -25.27 6.25 7.65
CA HIS A 164 -26.50 5.66 7.12
C HIS A 164 -26.36 4.17 6.81
N SER A 165 -25.20 3.74 6.28
CA SER A 165 -24.97 2.31 6.01
C SER A 165 -24.89 1.50 7.29
N ARG A 166 -24.24 2.02 8.35
CA ARG A 166 -24.22 1.40 9.67
C ARG A 166 -25.61 1.27 10.26
N MET A 167 -26.38 2.36 10.25
CA MET A 167 -27.75 2.37 10.75
C MET A 167 -28.66 1.41 9.96
N THR A 168 -28.46 1.33 8.64
CA THR A 168 -29.19 0.37 7.79
C THR A 168 -28.79 -1.07 8.10
N TRP A 169 -27.51 -1.33 8.33
CA TRP A 169 -27.01 -2.65 8.73
C TRP A 169 -27.56 -3.10 10.08
N GLU A 170 -27.60 -2.19 11.06
CA GLU A 170 -28.20 -2.45 12.38
C GLU A 170 -29.69 -2.78 12.23
N ARG A 171 -30.45 -2.00 11.44
CA ARG A 171 -31.86 -2.30 11.13
C ARG A 171 -32.05 -3.64 10.43
N PHE A 172 -31.19 -4.00 9.48
CA PHE A 172 -31.26 -5.32 8.82
C PHE A 172 -30.97 -6.45 9.79
N ARG A 173 -29.98 -6.28 10.68
CA ARG A 173 -29.66 -7.26 11.71
C ARG A 173 -30.84 -7.43 12.68
N GLU A 174 -31.43 -6.33 13.14
CA GLU A 174 -32.60 -6.34 14.02
C GLU A 174 -33.84 -6.94 13.34
N ALA A 175 -34.10 -6.57 12.08
CA ALA A 175 -35.19 -7.13 11.29
C ALA A 175 -34.99 -8.61 10.97
N GLY A 176 -33.74 -9.07 10.81
CA GLY A 176 -33.39 -10.47 10.61
C GLY A 176 -33.58 -11.31 11.88
N ILE A 177 -33.21 -10.78 13.05
CA ILE A 177 -33.42 -11.43 14.36
C ILE A 177 -34.93 -11.56 14.64
N ASN A 178 -35.73 -10.53 14.34
CA ASN A 178 -37.20 -10.55 14.45
C ASN A 178 -37.88 -11.22 13.23
N GLY A 179 -37.11 -11.63 12.23
CA GLY A 179 -37.61 -12.16 10.96
C GLY A 179 -38.13 -13.59 11.07
N ARG A 180 -37.67 -14.35 12.07
CA ARG A 180 -38.14 -15.72 12.33
C ARG A 180 -39.63 -15.74 12.68
N ASP A 181 -40.10 -14.77 13.47
CA ASP A 181 -41.49 -14.67 13.92
C ASP A 181 -42.40 -14.23 12.77
N ARG A 182 -41.97 -13.24 11.98
CA ARG A 182 -42.70 -12.79 10.78
C ARG A 182 -42.73 -13.83 9.66
N PHE A 183 -41.74 -14.72 9.58
CA PHE A 183 -41.75 -15.83 8.62
C PHE A 183 -42.83 -16.86 8.97
N GLN A 184 -43.03 -17.14 10.26
CA GLN A 184 -44.07 -18.05 10.73
C GLN A 184 -45.47 -17.48 10.48
N ASP A 185 -45.68 -16.19 10.77
CA ASP A 185 -46.94 -15.49 10.48
C ASP A 185 -47.22 -15.39 8.96
N GLY A 186 -46.18 -15.16 8.16
CA GLY A 186 -46.28 -15.09 6.70
C GLY A 186 -46.59 -16.43 6.04
N LEU A 187 -46.03 -17.53 6.55
CA LEU A 187 -46.35 -18.90 6.14
C LEU A 187 -47.83 -19.20 6.39
N GLY A 188 -48.38 -18.77 7.53
CA GLY A 188 -49.82 -18.89 7.83
C GLY A 188 -50.70 -18.15 6.82
N SER A 189 -50.34 -16.92 6.46
CA SER A 189 -51.12 -16.13 5.47
C SER A 189 -51.06 -16.71 4.05
N ILE A 190 -49.93 -17.29 3.64
CA ILE A 190 -49.78 -17.92 2.32
C ILE A 190 -50.62 -19.20 2.27
N VAL A 191 -50.56 -20.04 3.31
CA VAL A 191 -51.40 -21.24 3.40
C VAL A 191 -52.89 -20.87 3.38
N HIS A 192 -53.26 -19.79 4.07
CA HIS A 192 -54.65 -19.33 4.12
C HIS A 192 -55.16 -18.82 2.76
N LYS A 193 -54.33 -18.11 1.98
CA LYS A 193 -54.67 -17.65 0.62
C LYS A 193 -54.74 -18.79 -0.39
N VAL A 194 -53.88 -19.79 -0.26
CA VAL A 194 -53.94 -20.99 -1.10
C VAL A 194 -55.19 -21.80 -0.78
N GLN A 195 -55.57 -21.90 0.50
CA GLN A 195 -56.81 -22.57 0.93
C GLN A 195 -58.07 -21.83 0.48
N GLU A 196 -58.06 -20.49 0.47
CA GLU A 196 -59.18 -19.67 -0.01
C GLU A 196 -59.34 -19.74 -1.54
N LEU A 197 -58.24 -19.81 -2.29
CA LEU A 197 -58.27 -19.89 -3.75
C LEU A 197 -58.54 -21.29 -4.29
N THR A 198 -58.05 -22.33 -3.60
CA THR A 198 -58.15 -23.72 -4.08
C THR A 198 -59.25 -24.52 -3.39
N GLY A 199 -59.85 -24.01 -2.30
CA GLY A 199 -60.87 -24.70 -1.50
C GLY A 199 -60.39 -26.01 -0.86
N LEU A 200 -59.12 -26.37 -1.04
CA LEU A 200 -58.50 -27.58 -0.55
C LEU A 200 -57.85 -27.31 0.81
N LYS A 201 -58.18 -28.11 1.82
CA LYS A 201 -57.49 -28.11 3.13
C LYS A 201 -56.07 -28.63 2.95
N VAL A 202 -55.13 -27.72 2.64
CA VAL A 202 -53.69 -28.05 2.51
C VAL A 202 -52.98 -28.09 3.87
N GLU A 203 -53.65 -27.63 4.93
CA GLU A 203 -53.15 -27.56 6.31
C GLU A 203 -52.74 -28.94 6.88
N GLY A 204 -53.29 -30.04 6.36
CA GLY A 204 -52.94 -31.41 6.79
C GLY A 204 -51.89 -32.14 5.94
N ALA A 205 -51.48 -31.59 4.78
CA ALA A 205 -50.62 -32.29 3.82
C ALA A 205 -49.19 -31.73 3.71
N ILE A 206 -48.95 -30.50 4.17
CA ILE A 206 -47.59 -30.01 4.38
C ILE A 206 -47.16 -30.47 5.77
N GLY A 207 -46.65 -31.70 5.81
CA GLY A 207 -46.13 -32.31 7.02
C GLY A 207 -45.18 -31.37 7.76
N HIS A 208 -45.42 -31.21 9.05
CA HIS A 208 -44.43 -30.71 10.00
C HIS A 208 -43.22 -31.67 10.01
N GLY A 209 -42.33 -31.48 9.04
CA GLY A 209 -40.94 -31.90 9.06
C GLY A 209 -40.27 -31.22 10.23
N THR A 210 -40.35 -31.92 11.34
CA THR A 210 -40.09 -31.45 12.69
C THR A 210 -38.61 -31.08 12.84
N VAL A 211 -38.36 -29.92 13.43
CA VAL A 211 -37.05 -29.37 13.82
C VAL A 211 -36.28 -30.31 14.79
N ASN A 212 -36.90 -31.41 15.23
CA ASN A 212 -36.30 -32.48 16.04
C ASN A 212 -35.55 -33.55 15.23
N ASP A 213 -35.76 -33.65 13.90
CA ASP A 213 -34.96 -34.60 13.11
C ASP A 213 -33.57 -34.04 12.81
N THR A 214 -33.40 -32.72 12.77
CA THR A 214 -32.08 -32.11 12.60
C THR A 214 -31.19 -32.34 13.83
N SER A 215 -31.74 -32.32 15.05
CA SER A 215 -30.99 -32.68 16.26
C SER A 215 -30.70 -34.19 16.35
N LYS A 216 -31.61 -35.05 15.88
CA LYS A 216 -31.37 -36.50 15.80
C LYS A 216 -30.34 -36.88 14.74
N LEU A 217 -30.30 -36.17 13.61
CA LEU A 217 -29.28 -36.34 12.57
C LEU A 217 -27.91 -35.83 13.03
N VAL A 218 -27.88 -34.74 13.80
CA VAL A 218 -26.64 -34.24 14.44
C VAL A 218 -26.15 -35.21 15.51
N HIS A 219 -27.03 -35.73 16.37
CA HIS A 219 -26.64 -36.74 17.36
C HIS A 219 -26.22 -38.07 16.72
N LYS A 220 -26.88 -38.53 15.65
CA LYS A 220 -26.48 -39.75 14.93
C LYS A 220 -25.18 -39.57 14.13
N ALA A 221 -24.91 -38.36 13.63
CA ALA A 221 -23.64 -38.02 12.99
C ALA A 221 -22.51 -37.89 14.01
N GLU A 222 -22.79 -37.38 15.21
CA GLU A 222 -21.83 -37.27 16.32
C GLU A 222 -21.51 -38.64 16.93
N GLU A 223 -22.50 -39.51 17.07
CA GLU A 223 -22.36 -40.91 17.52
C GLU A 223 -21.59 -41.76 16.48
N ALA A 224 -21.83 -41.54 15.17
CA ALA A 224 -21.03 -42.15 14.10
C ALA A 224 -19.58 -41.63 14.06
N LEU A 225 -19.36 -40.33 14.35
CA LEU A 225 -18.02 -39.75 14.44
C LEU A 225 -17.26 -40.21 15.69
N GLN A 226 -17.95 -40.56 16.78
CA GLN A 226 -17.35 -41.15 17.98
C GLN A 226 -17.02 -42.63 17.82
N SER A 227 -17.88 -43.42 17.16
CA SER A 227 -17.57 -44.82 16.79
C SER A 227 -16.39 -44.94 15.84
N THR A 228 -16.03 -43.88 15.10
CA THR A 228 -14.86 -43.85 14.21
C THR A 228 -13.62 -43.26 14.90
N LYS A 229 -13.74 -42.78 16.14
CA LYS A 229 -12.64 -42.17 16.90
C LYS A 229 -11.83 -43.16 17.73
N ASP A 230 -12.38 -44.34 18.03
CA ASP A 230 -11.69 -45.38 18.79
C ASP A 230 -10.66 -46.23 18.00
N PRO A 231 -10.74 -46.41 16.66
CA PRO A 231 -9.65 -47.08 15.94
C PRO A 231 -8.54 -46.13 15.41
N VAL A 232 -8.63 -44.80 15.60
CA VAL A 232 -7.65 -43.84 15.02
C VAL A 232 -6.75 -43.19 16.10
N ALA A 233 -6.77 -43.70 17.32
CA ALA A 233 -5.82 -43.32 18.38
C ALA A 233 -4.52 -44.15 18.38
N GLU A 234 -4.34 -45.09 17.44
CA GLU A 234 -3.17 -45.96 17.39
C GLU A 234 -2.60 -46.09 15.97
N ALA A 235 -2.07 -44.99 15.43
CA ALA A 235 -1.00 -45.02 14.44
C ALA A 235 -0.33 -43.65 14.39
N GLY A 236 0.71 -43.50 15.21
CA GLY A 236 1.57 -42.34 15.22
C GLY A 236 2.23 -42.07 13.86
N GLN A 237 2.46 -40.80 13.60
CA GLN A 237 3.47 -40.28 12.67
C GLN A 237 4.82 -41.00 12.89
N PRO A 238 5.80 -41.01 11.95
CA PRO A 238 6.02 -39.99 10.91
C PRO A 238 6.52 -40.53 9.55
N THR A 239 6.86 -39.59 8.65
CA THR A 239 8.10 -39.59 7.81
C THR A 239 7.90 -39.58 6.29
N THR A 240 8.29 -38.43 5.71
CA THR A 240 9.02 -38.24 4.45
C THR A 240 8.58 -39.03 3.20
N THR A 241 7.88 -38.37 2.30
CA THR A 241 7.82 -38.79 0.90
C THR A 241 9.06 -38.29 0.15
N THR A 242 10.09 -39.14 0.12
CA THR A 242 11.18 -39.06 -0.87
C THR A 242 10.69 -39.70 -2.16
N ILE A 243 10.84 -38.95 -3.24
CA ILE A 243 10.72 -39.36 -4.65
C ILE A 243 11.63 -40.57 -4.91
N THR A 244 11.18 -41.62 -5.61
CA THR A 244 11.88 -42.24 -6.75
C THR A 244 11.13 -43.46 -7.30
N THR A 245 11.20 -43.51 -8.63
CA THR A 245 10.74 -44.45 -9.64
C THR A 245 10.78 -45.96 -9.34
N ASN A 246 9.65 -46.59 -9.65
CA ASN A 246 9.46 -47.88 -10.31
C ASN A 246 10.73 -48.52 -10.90
N THR A 247 11.11 -49.72 -10.43
CA THR A 247 12.02 -50.67 -11.10
C THR A 247 11.98 -52.04 -10.38
N ASN A 248 11.66 -53.10 -11.14
CA ASN A 248 11.88 -54.54 -10.89
C ASN A 248 11.02 -55.17 -9.76
N ALA A 249 10.07 -56.08 -9.98
CA ALA A 249 10.00 -57.27 -10.86
C ALA A 249 11.25 -58.15 -10.78
N VAL A 250 11.02 -59.43 -10.44
CA VAL A 250 11.88 -60.61 -10.62
C VAL A 250 12.52 -61.17 -9.35
N GLU A 251 12.41 -62.50 -9.25
CA GLU A 251 13.09 -63.45 -8.35
C GLU A 251 12.54 -63.49 -6.91
N GLY A 252 11.92 -64.55 -6.39
CA GLY A 252 12.06 -65.96 -6.72
C GLY A 252 12.67 -66.71 -5.54
N ARG A 253 11.93 -67.71 -5.05
CA ARG A 253 12.39 -68.94 -4.37
C ARG A 253 12.97 -68.90 -2.95
N ASN A 254 12.46 -69.89 -2.19
CA ASN A 254 13.09 -70.72 -1.16
C ASN A 254 13.49 -69.98 0.12
N VAL A 255 13.00 -70.38 1.30
CA VAL A 255 12.90 -71.73 1.89
C VAL A 255 11.77 -71.77 2.91
#